data_AF-A0A6M3IJ73-F1
#
_entry.id   AF-A0A6M3IJ73-F1
#
_cell.length_a   1.000
_cell.length_b   1.000
_cell.length_c   1.000
_cell.angle_alpha   90.00
_cell.angle_beta   90.00
_cell.angle_gamma   90.00
#
_symmetry.space_group_name_H-M   'P 1'
#
loop_
_entity.id
_entity.type
_entity.pdbx_description
1 polymer ?
#
loop_
_entity_poly.entity_id
_entity_poly.type
_entity_poly.pdbx_seq_one_letter_code
_entity_poly.pdbx_strand_id
1 'polypeptide(L)'
;MLTLSSVAIAEKNKLSSAGAWLVLLDIVLTDGVTHIRLIRNTEDKVWPTIGGNTYQKFPFEIDDTREDKGGEHNVLNIRVGNATRALMPYLEDEKGMVGCAVTLYVVHSDHLNLTTAEINETFIITSSSANSLWVTFELSSRNLFNVQFPDNRYIRNWCRFKFNYPEERDYRCGYIGGAFTDCNKTLANCRARGNSVNFGGFPGIPEGGLYIANA
;
A
#
# COMPACT_ATOMS: atom_id res chain seq x y z
N MET A 1 -6.58 -0.88 -20.03
CA MET A 1 -6.20 -2.08 -20.81
C MET A 1 -4.82 -2.48 -20.32
N LEU A 2 -4.67 -3.63 -19.68
CA LEU A 2 -3.33 -4.12 -19.28
C LEU A 2 -2.52 -4.42 -20.54
N THR A 3 -1.35 -3.79 -20.65
CA THR A 3 -0.43 -4.00 -21.77
C THR A 3 0.58 -5.08 -21.38
N LEU A 4 0.43 -6.26 -21.97
CA LEU A 4 1.38 -7.37 -21.81
C LEU A 4 2.68 -7.09 -22.59
N SER A 5 3.80 -7.64 -22.15
CA SER A 5 5.05 -7.54 -22.91
C SER A 5 4.94 -8.29 -24.25
N SER A 6 5.79 -7.94 -25.22
CA SER A 6 5.84 -8.66 -26.50
C SER A 6 6.18 -10.14 -26.32
N VAL A 7 6.97 -10.48 -25.30
CA VAL A 7 7.33 -11.86 -24.94
C VAL A 7 6.11 -12.60 -24.41
N ALA A 8 5.35 -12.01 -23.49
CA ALA A 8 4.10 -12.59 -23.00
C ALA A 8 3.04 -12.77 -24.08
N ILE A 9 2.92 -11.80 -25.00
CA ILE A 9 2.01 -11.91 -26.14
C ILE A 9 2.42 -13.09 -27.02
N ALA A 10 3.72 -13.26 -27.29
CA ALA A 10 4.22 -14.40 -28.05
C ALA A 10 3.92 -15.74 -27.35
N GLU A 11 4.20 -15.86 -26.04
CA GLU A 11 3.92 -17.09 -25.29
C GLU A 11 2.42 -17.39 -25.20
N LYS A 12 1.58 -16.40 -24.92
CA LYS A 12 0.12 -16.56 -24.84
C LYS A 12 -0.48 -17.02 -26.16
N ASN A 13 0.09 -16.58 -27.28
CA ASN A 13 -0.41 -16.89 -28.62
C ASN A 13 0.13 -18.23 -29.16
N LYS A 14 1.04 -18.91 -28.46
CA LYS A 14 1.48 -20.26 -28.85
C LYS A 14 0.36 -21.26 -28.59
N LEU A 15 0.16 -22.17 -29.54
CA LEU A 15 -0.80 -23.28 -29.41
C LEU A 15 -0.40 -24.25 -28.28
N SER A 16 0.91 -24.36 -28.03
CA SER A 16 1.49 -25.10 -26.92
C SER A 16 2.77 -24.40 -26.47
N SER A 17 2.93 -24.20 -25.17
CA SER A 17 4.21 -23.79 -24.56
C SER A 17 4.75 -24.92 -23.68
N ALA A 18 6.06 -25.06 -23.64
CA ALA A 18 6.73 -25.98 -22.70
C ALA A 18 6.82 -25.36 -21.29
N GLY A 19 6.70 -24.04 -21.20
CA GLY A 19 6.69 -23.30 -19.95
C GLY A 19 5.30 -23.10 -19.35
N ALA A 20 5.27 -22.71 -18.09
CA ALA A 20 4.07 -22.44 -17.32
C ALA A 20 4.04 -20.98 -16.82
N TRP A 21 2.84 -20.45 -16.70
CA TRP A 21 2.59 -19.19 -16.00
C TRP A 21 2.64 -19.41 -14.49
N LEU A 22 3.61 -18.79 -13.84
CA LEU A 22 3.85 -18.88 -12.42
C LEU A 22 3.23 -17.67 -11.72
N VAL A 23 2.52 -17.94 -10.63
CA VAL A 23 1.97 -16.91 -9.75
C VAL A 23 2.83 -16.84 -8.50
N LEU A 24 3.36 -15.65 -8.23
CA LEU A 24 4.20 -15.33 -7.10
C LEU A 24 3.42 -14.40 -6.16
N LEU A 25 3.63 -14.57 -4.87
CA LEU A 25 3.04 -13.78 -3.81
C LEU A 25 4.16 -13.22 -2.94
N ASP A 26 4.23 -11.90 -2.78
CA ASP A 26 5.14 -11.22 -1.86
C ASP A 26 4.31 -10.45 -0.83
N ILE A 27 4.41 -10.84 0.44
CA ILE A 27 3.76 -10.17 1.57
C ILE A 27 4.84 -9.41 2.35
N VAL A 28 4.71 -8.09 2.42
CA VAL A 28 5.59 -7.23 3.20
C VAL A 28 4.99 -7.05 4.59
N LEU A 29 5.73 -7.46 5.64
CA LEU A 29 5.29 -7.31 7.04
C LEU A 29 5.27 -5.84 7.48
N THR A 30 4.74 -5.55 8.67
CA THR A 30 4.58 -4.15 9.12
C THR A 30 5.90 -3.43 9.35
N ASP A 31 7.01 -4.15 9.50
CA ASP A 31 8.36 -3.58 9.57
C ASP A 31 8.84 -2.98 8.23
N GLY A 32 8.19 -3.30 7.12
CA GLY A 32 8.55 -2.86 5.78
C GLY A 32 9.84 -3.48 5.22
N VAL A 33 10.44 -4.44 5.94
CA VAL A 33 11.75 -5.04 5.61
C VAL A 33 11.65 -6.56 5.47
N THR A 34 10.79 -7.19 6.25
CA THR A 34 10.59 -8.64 6.20
C THR A 34 9.55 -8.99 5.14
N HIS A 35 9.90 -9.92 4.27
CA HIS A 35 9.09 -10.35 3.14
C HIS A 35 8.82 -11.85 3.20
N ILE A 36 7.55 -12.23 3.11
CA ILE A 36 7.12 -13.62 2.93
C ILE A 36 6.87 -13.84 1.44
N ARG A 37 7.72 -14.65 0.81
CA ARG A 37 7.73 -14.87 -0.65
C ARG A 37 7.34 -16.29 -1.00
N LEU A 38 6.17 -16.45 -1.59
CA LEU A 38 5.57 -17.74 -1.92
C LEU A 38 5.37 -17.89 -3.43
N ILE A 39 5.49 -19.10 -3.95
CA ILE A 39 5.18 -19.43 -5.34
C ILE A 39 4.19 -20.58 -5.42
N ARG A 40 3.18 -20.42 -6.29
CA ARG A 40 2.23 -21.49 -6.64
C ARG A 40 2.88 -22.41 -7.67
N ASN A 41 3.81 -23.23 -7.22
CA ASN A 41 4.54 -24.18 -8.04
C ASN A 41 4.97 -25.41 -7.22
N THR A 42 5.45 -26.46 -7.89
CA THR A 42 6.00 -27.67 -7.24
C THR A 42 7.44 -27.50 -6.76
N GLU A 43 8.12 -26.45 -7.20
CA GLU A 43 9.52 -26.16 -6.92
C GLU A 43 9.72 -24.69 -6.55
N ASP A 44 10.71 -24.45 -5.68
CA ASP A 44 11.19 -23.10 -5.38
C ASP A 44 11.83 -22.50 -6.63
N LYS A 45 11.62 -21.20 -6.85
CA LYS A 45 12.21 -20.48 -7.97
C LYS A 45 12.80 -19.17 -7.51
N VAL A 46 13.89 -18.78 -8.15
CA VAL A 46 14.52 -17.47 -7.95
C VAL A 46 13.99 -16.54 -9.04
N TRP A 47 13.42 -15.41 -8.65
CA TRP A 47 12.94 -14.41 -9.60
C TRP A 47 13.21 -12.98 -9.10
N PRO A 48 13.77 -12.10 -9.96
CA PRO A 48 14.43 -12.41 -11.24
C PRO A 48 15.64 -13.35 -11.08
N THR A 49 16.00 -14.12 -12.12
CA THR A 49 17.12 -15.08 -12.04
C THR A 49 18.44 -14.43 -11.60
N ILE A 50 18.64 -13.15 -11.95
CA ILE A 50 19.82 -12.35 -11.57
C ILE A 50 19.38 -11.27 -10.59
N GLY A 51 19.95 -11.27 -9.38
CA GLY A 51 19.69 -10.26 -8.35
C GLY A 51 18.29 -10.34 -7.72
N GLY A 52 17.54 -11.42 -7.98
CA GLY A 52 16.21 -11.62 -7.41
C GLY A 52 16.17 -12.40 -6.12
N ASN A 53 14.95 -12.62 -5.65
CA ASN A 53 14.67 -13.30 -4.39
C ASN A 53 14.23 -14.74 -4.65
N THR A 54 14.46 -15.61 -3.66
CA THR A 54 13.93 -16.98 -3.69
C THR A 54 12.48 -16.95 -3.24
N TYR A 55 11.59 -17.48 -4.08
CA TYR A 55 10.19 -17.73 -3.74
C TYR A 55 10.02 -19.19 -3.39
N GLN A 56 9.50 -19.44 -2.19
CA GLN A 56 9.34 -20.79 -1.65
C GLN A 56 8.05 -21.41 -2.15
N LYS A 57 8.12 -22.67 -2.60
CA LYS A 57 6.95 -23.43 -3.03
C LYS A 57 5.98 -23.54 -1.87
N PHE A 58 4.77 -23.06 -2.11
CA PHE A 58 3.77 -23.11 -1.07
C PHE A 58 2.37 -23.18 -1.70
N PRO A 59 1.50 -24.08 -1.22
CA PRO A 59 0.16 -24.19 -1.76
C PRO A 59 -0.65 -22.94 -1.40
N PHE A 60 -1.08 -22.20 -2.42
CA PHE A 60 -2.09 -21.16 -2.26
C PHE A 60 -3.03 -21.10 -3.46
N GLU A 61 -4.23 -20.59 -3.20
CA GLU A 61 -5.32 -20.44 -4.15
C GLU A 61 -5.80 -19.00 -4.14
N ILE A 62 -6.04 -18.45 -5.33
CA ILE A 62 -6.67 -17.15 -5.52
C ILE A 62 -8.13 -17.45 -5.84
N ASP A 63 -9.04 -16.91 -5.05
CA ASP A 63 -10.48 -17.08 -5.27
C ASP A 63 -10.96 -16.18 -6.41
N ASP A 64 -12.07 -16.55 -7.04
CA ASP A 64 -12.66 -15.73 -8.09
C ASP A 64 -13.23 -14.44 -7.50
N THR A 65 -12.91 -13.32 -8.12
CA THR A 65 -13.45 -12.02 -7.73
C THR A 65 -14.94 -11.97 -8.08
N ARG A 66 -15.81 -11.94 -7.07
CA ARG A 66 -17.25 -11.80 -7.27
C ARG A 66 -17.63 -10.33 -7.36
N GLU A 67 -17.93 -9.87 -8.57
CA GLU A 67 -18.55 -8.55 -8.77
C GLU A 67 -20.06 -8.64 -8.46
N ASP A 68 -20.45 -8.25 -7.25
CA ASP A 68 -21.86 -8.11 -6.92
C ASP A 68 -22.40 -6.76 -7.43
N LYS A 69 -23.58 -6.78 -8.06
CA LYS A 69 -24.22 -5.64 -8.75
C LYS A 69 -24.58 -4.44 -7.84
N GLY A 70 -24.24 -4.51 -6.55
CA GLY A 70 -24.60 -3.54 -5.51
C GLY A 70 -23.61 -2.38 -5.33
N GLY A 71 -22.52 -2.33 -6.11
CA GLY A 71 -21.48 -1.31 -5.92
C GLY A 71 -20.60 -1.54 -4.68
N GLU A 72 -20.58 -2.77 -4.17
CA GLU A 72 -19.66 -3.18 -3.11
C GLU A 72 -18.23 -3.27 -3.64
N HIS A 73 -17.28 -3.05 -2.73
CA HIS A 73 -15.86 -3.05 -3.06
C HIS A 73 -15.42 -4.45 -3.54
N ASN A 74 -14.67 -4.51 -4.63
CA ASN A 74 -14.11 -5.78 -5.11
C ASN A 74 -13.10 -6.32 -4.08
N VAL A 75 -13.50 -7.40 -3.40
CA VAL A 75 -12.69 -8.13 -2.44
C VAL A 75 -12.06 -9.32 -3.15
N LEU A 76 -10.73 -9.45 -3.07
CA LEU A 76 -10.00 -10.61 -3.57
C LEU A 76 -9.58 -11.48 -2.39
N ASN A 77 -9.98 -12.74 -2.38
CA ASN A 77 -9.59 -13.67 -1.31
C ASN A 77 -8.42 -14.54 -1.77
N ILE A 78 -7.35 -14.60 -0.97
CA ILE A 78 -6.25 -15.56 -1.17
C ILE A 78 -6.24 -16.54 -0.01
N ARG A 79 -6.24 -17.83 -0.32
CA ARG A 79 -6.16 -18.92 0.64
C ARG A 79 -4.79 -19.56 0.57
N VAL A 80 -4.05 -19.53 1.66
CA VAL A 80 -2.69 -20.07 1.77
C VAL A 80 -2.72 -21.28 2.71
N GLY A 81 -2.08 -22.39 2.33
CA GLY A 81 -2.16 -23.64 3.09
C GLY A 81 -1.65 -23.51 4.54
N ASN A 82 -2.37 -24.05 5.51
CA ASN A 82 -2.01 -23.98 6.93
C ASN A 82 -1.60 -25.32 7.55
N ALA A 83 -1.50 -26.39 6.75
CA ALA A 83 -1.23 -27.74 7.25
C ALA A 83 0.09 -27.84 8.05
N THR A 84 1.11 -27.07 7.67
CA THR A 84 2.40 -27.02 8.35
C THR A 84 2.49 -25.97 9.47
N ARG A 85 1.46 -25.12 9.61
CA ARG A 85 1.44 -23.95 10.51
C ARG A 85 2.61 -22.98 10.33
N ALA A 86 3.27 -23.00 9.18
CA ALA A 86 4.46 -22.18 8.93
C ALA A 86 4.16 -20.67 8.95
N LEU A 87 2.94 -20.25 8.59
CA LEU A 87 2.51 -18.85 8.60
C LEU A 87 1.92 -18.38 9.93
N MET A 88 1.56 -19.30 10.83
CA MET A 88 0.90 -18.97 12.10
C MET A 88 1.73 -18.05 13.01
N PRO A 89 3.04 -18.26 13.20
CA PRO A 89 3.84 -17.37 14.04
C PRO A 89 3.80 -15.92 13.54
N TYR A 90 4.00 -15.73 12.23
CA TYR A 90 3.92 -14.41 11.62
C TYR A 90 2.52 -13.79 11.74
N LEU A 91 1.46 -14.60 11.65
CA LEU A 91 0.09 -14.13 11.82
C LEU A 91 -0.17 -13.66 13.25
N GLU A 92 0.39 -14.34 14.25
CA GLU A 92 0.25 -13.99 15.67
C GLU A 92 1.07 -12.73 16.03
N ASP A 93 2.32 -12.66 15.58
CA ASP A 93 3.23 -11.54 15.83
C ASP A 93 2.73 -10.23 15.18
N GLU A 94 2.19 -10.32 13.96
CA GLU A 94 1.75 -9.17 13.15
C GLU A 94 0.24 -8.88 13.29
N LYS A 95 -0.41 -9.36 14.36
CA LYS A 95 -1.86 -9.14 14.63
C LYS A 95 -2.76 -9.45 13.42
N GLY A 96 -2.50 -10.57 12.75
CA GLY A 96 -3.25 -10.99 11.57
C GLY A 96 -2.72 -10.44 10.25
N MET A 97 -1.54 -9.78 10.24
CA MET A 97 -0.96 -9.11 9.06
C MET A 97 -1.89 -8.06 8.44
N VAL A 98 -2.85 -7.55 9.21
CA VAL A 98 -3.80 -6.54 8.73
C VAL A 98 -3.04 -5.24 8.45
N GLY A 99 -3.24 -4.67 7.26
CA GLY A 99 -2.52 -3.49 6.79
C GLY A 99 -1.21 -3.79 6.06
N CYS A 100 -0.74 -5.04 6.05
CA CYS A 100 0.42 -5.45 5.27
C CYS A 100 0.14 -5.36 3.77
N ALA A 101 1.16 -4.98 3.00
CA ALA A 101 1.06 -4.89 1.54
C ALA A 101 1.35 -6.27 0.92
N VAL A 102 0.51 -6.66 -0.03
CA VAL A 102 0.63 -7.93 -0.75
C VAL A 102 0.75 -7.62 -2.21
N THR A 103 1.80 -8.12 -2.86
CA THR A 103 1.97 -7.98 -4.31
C THR A 103 1.91 -9.33 -4.98
N LEU A 104 1.01 -9.46 -5.94
CA LEU A 104 0.91 -10.59 -6.85
C LEU A 104 1.73 -10.31 -8.08
N TYR A 105 2.59 -11.26 -8.47
CA TYR A 105 3.31 -11.21 -9.74
C TYR A 105 2.95 -12.43 -10.58
N VAL A 106 2.68 -12.19 -11.87
CA VAL A 106 2.54 -13.25 -12.87
C VAL A 106 3.75 -13.20 -13.79
N VAL A 107 4.49 -14.32 -13.84
CA VAL A 107 5.73 -14.46 -14.63
C VAL A 107 5.68 -15.77 -15.42
N HIS A 108 6.42 -15.85 -16.52
CA HIS A 108 6.53 -17.09 -17.29
C HIS A 108 7.79 -17.87 -16.91
N SER A 109 7.69 -19.19 -16.74
CA SER A 109 8.80 -20.04 -16.29
C SER A 109 10.05 -19.97 -17.18
N ASP A 110 9.86 -19.74 -18.47
CA ASP A 110 10.97 -19.72 -19.44
C ASP A 110 11.68 -18.35 -19.50
N HIS A 111 11.05 -17.33 -18.91
CA HIS A 111 11.51 -15.93 -18.98
C HIS A 111 11.78 -15.34 -17.59
N LEU A 112 12.21 -16.18 -16.64
CA LEU A 112 12.54 -15.75 -15.27
C LEU A 112 13.75 -14.80 -15.18
N ASN A 113 14.54 -14.69 -16.25
CA ASN A 113 15.62 -13.72 -16.39
C ASN A 113 15.11 -12.27 -16.55
N LEU A 114 13.84 -12.07 -16.90
CA LEU A 114 13.25 -10.75 -16.99
C LEU A 114 13.01 -10.17 -15.59
N THR A 115 13.36 -8.90 -15.41
CA THR A 115 13.18 -8.17 -14.16
C THR A 115 11.78 -7.58 -13.98
N THR A 116 10.98 -7.57 -15.04
CA THR A 116 9.62 -7.05 -15.07
C THR A 116 8.62 -8.20 -15.11
N ALA A 117 7.70 -8.22 -14.14
CA ALA A 117 6.55 -9.14 -14.19
C ALA A 117 5.57 -8.71 -15.28
N GLU A 118 4.86 -9.67 -15.86
CA GLU A 118 3.88 -9.43 -16.93
C GLU A 118 2.61 -8.80 -16.39
N ILE A 119 2.21 -9.24 -15.19
CA ILE A 119 1.15 -8.63 -14.41
C ILE A 119 1.72 -8.46 -13.00
N ASN A 120 1.59 -7.26 -12.45
CA ASN A 120 1.80 -7.01 -11.04
C ASN A 120 0.63 -6.23 -10.49
N GLU A 121 0.10 -6.65 -9.35
CA GLU A 121 -0.94 -5.92 -8.63
C GLU A 121 -0.65 -5.93 -7.13
N THR A 122 -0.78 -4.76 -6.51
CA THR A 122 -0.54 -4.56 -5.09
C THR A 122 -1.85 -4.30 -4.36
N PHE A 123 -2.07 -5.07 -3.30
CA PHE A 123 -3.24 -5.02 -2.43
C PHE A 123 -2.83 -4.80 -0.98
N ILE A 124 -3.82 -4.50 -0.14
CA ILE A 124 -3.65 -4.40 1.31
C ILE A 124 -4.53 -5.47 1.96
N ILE A 125 -3.97 -6.20 2.93
CA ILE A 125 -4.74 -7.14 3.75
C ILE A 125 -5.68 -6.34 4.64
N THR A 126 -6.99 -6.56 4.46
CA THR A 126 -8.04 -5.89 5.26
C THR A 126 -8.47 -6.75 6.43
N SER A 127 -8.56 -8.06 6.21
CA SER A 127 -8.87 -9.04 7.23
C SER A 127 -8.11 -10.33 6.97
N SER A 128 -7.94 -11.14 8.01
CA SER A 128 -7.38 -12.48 7.89
C SER A 128 -8.14 -13.44 8.81
N SER A 129 -8.26 -14.69 8.38
CA SER A 129 -8.84 -15.77 9.15
C SER A 129 -8.03 -17.04 8.95
N ALA A 130 -7.90 -17.86 9.99
CA ALA A 130 -7.13 -19.09 9.93
C ALA A 130 -7.98 -20.28 10.42
N ASN A 131 -7.94 -21.36 9.67
CA ASN A 131 -8.45 -22.67 10.07
C ASN A 131 -7.31 -23.71 10.00
N SER A 132 -7.61 -24.98 10.29
CA SER A 132 -6.59 -26.04 10.33
C SER A 132 -5.93 -26.34 8.97
N LEU A 133 -6.58 -25.98 7.85
CA LEU A 133 -6.15 -26.30 6.50
C LEU A 133 -5.67 -25.07 5.71
N TRP A 134 -6.22 -23.89 6.01
CA TRP A 134 -6.08 -22.67 5.23
C TRP A 134 -6.01 -21.44 6.12
N VAL A 135 -5.14 -20.51 5.75
CA VAL A 135 -5.18 -19.10 6.15
C VAL A 135 -5.77 -18.31 4.99
N THR A 136 -6.88 -17.64 5.21
CA THR A 136 -7.55 -16.80 4.21
C THR A 136 -7.24 -15.35 4.48
N PHE A 137 -6.68 -14.67 3.48
CA PHE A 137 -6.46 -13.23 3.47
C PHE A 137 -7.51 -12.55 2.60
N GLU A 138 -8.17 -11.55 3.16
CA GLU A 138 -9.08 -10.68 2.45
C GLU A 138 -8.28 -9.47 1.95
N LEU A 139 -8.11 -9.40 0.63
CA LEU A 139 -7.36 -8.35 -0.03
C LEU A 139 -8.31 -7.30 -0.59
N SER A 140 -7.99 -6.05 -0.27
CA SER A 140 -8.67 -4.88 -0.80
C SER A 140 -7.69 -4.09 -1.63
N SER A 141 -8.16 -3.59 -2.77
CA SER A 141 -7.45 -2.52 -3.47
C SER A 141 -7.43 -1.28 -2.58
N ARG A 142 -6.45 -0.39 -2.76
CA ARG A 142 -6.33 0.81 -1.93
C ARG A 142 -7.67 1.56 -1.87
N ASN A 143 -8.27 1.63 -0.68
CA ASN A 143 -9.56 2.29 -0.50
C ASN A 143 -9.40 3.81 -0.70
N LEU A 144 -9.78 4.30 -1.88
CA LEU A 144 -9.74 5.73 -2.23
C LEU A 144 -10.72 6.57 -1.39
N PHE A 145 -11.76 5.97 -0.79
CA PHE A 145 -12.69 6.67 0.10
C PHE A 145 -12.08 6.95 1.48
N ASN A 146 -11.08 6.17 1.89
CA ASN A 146 -10.29 6.46 3.10
C ASN A 146 -9.20 7.51 2.85
N VAL A 147 -8.93 7.86 1.60
CA VAL A 147 -8.00 8.94 1.27
C VAL A 147 -8.74 10.27 1.42
N GLN A 148 -8.23 11.13 2.31
CA GLN A 148 -8.78 12.47 2.46
C GLN A 148 -8.43 13.32 1.24
N PHE A 149 -9.44 13.62 0.42
CA PHE A 149 -9.35 14.61 -0.64
C PHE A 149 -10.20 15.83 -0.28
N PRO A 150 -9.69 17.06 -0.44
CA PRO A 150 -8.32 17.44 -0.83
C PRO A 150 -7.31 17.30 0.33
N ASP A 151 -6.05 16.97 0.00
CA ASP A 151 -4.95 16.82 0.97
C ASP A 151 -4.72 18.08 1.82
N ASN A 152 -5.03 19.25 1.25
CA ASN A 152 -4.93 20.53 1.93
C ASN A 152 -6.30 21.18 2.15
N ARG A 153 -6.62 21.47 3.41
CA ARG A 153 -7.83 22.21 3.79
C ARG A 153 -7.52 23.68 4.08
N TYR A 154 -8.43 24.57 3.68
CA TYR A 154 -8.38 25.99 4.03
C TYR A 154 -8.88 26.17 5.46
N ILE A 155 -7.97 26.05 6.43
CA ILE A 155 -8.29 26.18 7.86
C ILE A 155 -7.87 27.57 8.35
N ARG A 156 -8.73 28.19 9.16
CA ARG A 156 -8.47 29.48 9.80
C ARG A 156 -7.31 29.38 10.77
N ASN A 157 -6.38 30.33 10.69
CA ASN A 157 -5.31 30.54 11.68
C ASN A 157 -4.56 29.26 12.07
N TRP A 158 -4.45 28.31 11.12
CA TRP A 158 -3.76 27.05 11.30
C TRP A 158 -2.85 26.81 10.11
N CYS A 159 -1.53 26.78 10.36
CA CYS A 159 -0.51 26.52 9.37
C CYS A 159 -0.57 25.05 8.96
N ARG A 160 -0.74 24.80 7.66
CA ARG A 160 -0.73 23.45 7.09
C ARG A 160 0.65 22.79 7.11
N PHE A 161 1.72 23.57 7.09
CA PHE A 161 3.08 23.07 6.90
C PHE A 161 3.54 22.27 8.12
N LYS A 162 4.23 21.15 7.85
CA LYS A 162 4.88 20.37 8.92
C LYS A 162 6.01 21.21 9.52
N PHE A 163 5.98 21.35 10.84
CA PHE A 163 6.99 22.10 11.58
C PHE A 163 8.32 21.32 11.58
N ASN A 164 9.40 22.01 11.92
CA ASN A 164 10.81 21.61 11.78
C ASN A 164 11.21 20.39 12.64
N TYR A 165 10.56 19.24 12.46
CA TYR A 165 11.07 17.95 12.90
C TYR A 165 12.15 17.50 11.91
N PRO A 166 13.31 16.97 12.36
CA PRO A 166 14.48 16.74 11.52
C PRO A 166 14.21 15.90 10.26
N GLU A 167 13.23 15.00 10.30
CA GLU A 167 12.95 14.02 9.24
C GLU A 167 11.70 14.36 8.41
N GLU A 168 10.84 15.27 8.86
CA GLU A 168 9.52 15.53 8.23
C GLU A 168 9.24 17.03 7.96
N ARG A 169 10.28 17.86 7.90
CA ARG A 169 10.13 19.30 7.67
C ARG A 169 9.57 19.60 6.28
N ASP A 170 8.48 20.37 6.24
CA ASP A 170 8.01 20.95 4.99
C ASP A 170 8.92 22.13 4.59
N TYR A 171 9.47 22.09 3.38
CA TYR A 171 10.36 23.14 2.85
C TYR A 171 9.69 24.53 2.82
N ARG A 172 8.35 24.57 2.77
CA ARG A 172 7.57 25.81 2.73
C ARG A 172 7.50 26.52 4.08
N CYS A 173 7.82 25.83 5.18
CA CYS A 173 7.99 26.48 6.47
C CYS A 173 9.35 27.20 6.48
N GLY A 174 9.35 28.54 6.45
CA GLY A 174 10.60 29.32 6.43
C GLY A 174 11.35 29.44 7.77
N TYR A 175 10.91 28.76 8.84
CA TYR A 175 11.61 28.77 10.12
C TYR A 175 12.82 27.81 10.08
N ILE A 176 14.01 28.34 10.33
CA ILE A 176 15.31 27.61 10.27
C ILE A 176 15.98 27.53 11.65
N GLY A 177 15.38 28.16 12.69
CA GLY A 177 15.94 28.15 14.04
C GLY A 177 15.75 26.82 14.78
N GLY A 178 16.64 26.54 15.74
CA GLY A 178 16.54 25.41 16.68
C GLY A 178 15.96 25.79 18.05
N ALA A 179 15.66 27.08 18.29
CA ALA A 179 15.22 27.59 19.59
C ALA A 179 13.79 27.16 19.97
N PHE A 180 12.96 26.82 18.99
CA PHE A 180 11.61 26.34 19.22
C PHE A 180 11.46 24.91 18.70
N THR A 181 11.17 23.97 19.60
CA THR A 181 10.92 22.55 19.29
C THR A 181 9.45 22.26 18.98
N ASP A 182 8.52 23.06 19.52
CA ASP A 182 7.08 22.89 19.35
C ASP A 182 6.47 23.93 18.42
N CYS A 183 5.32 23.66 17.80
CA CYS A 183 4.58 24.64 16.99
C CYS A 183 3.08 24.44 17.12
N ASN A 184 2.37 25.46 17.64
CA ASN A 184 0.91 25.45 17.72
C ASN A 184 0.22 25.86 16.41
N LYS A 185 0.99 26.05 15.33
CA LYS A 185 0.53 26.37 13.97
C LYS A 185 -0.30 27.66 13.83
N THR A 186 -0.28 28.56 14.79
CA THR A 186 -0.99 29.85 14.70
C THR A 186 -0.17 30.95 14.04
N LEU A 187 -0.83 31.95 13.45
CA LEU A 187 -0.15 33.12 12.87
C LEU A 187 0.62 33.91 13.94
N ALA A 188 0.07 34.01 15.16
CA ALA A 188 0.75 34.67 16.28
C ALA A 188 2.09 34.00 16.59
N ASN A 189 2.13 32.67 16.57
CA ASN A 189 3.36 31.91 16.80
C ASN A 189 4.36 32.07 15.64
N CYS A 190 3.89 32.06 14.39
CA CYS A 190 4.74 32.37 13.24
C CYS A 190 5.32 33.79 13.30
N ARG A 191 4.58 34.78 13.80
CA ARG A 191 5.07 36.16 14.02
C ARG A 191 6.15 36.23 15.10
N ALA A 192 5.94 35.55 16.23
CA ALA A 192 6.93 35.47 17.31
C ALA A 192 8.27 34.86 16.85
N ARG A 193 8.25 34.09 15.74
CA ARG A 193 9.40 33.42 15.15
C ARG A 193 9.98 34.13 13.92
N GLY A 194 9.47 35.32 13.57
CA GLY A 194 9.88 36.02 12.35
C GLY A 194 9.53 35.30 11.05
N ASN A 195 8.61 34.32 11.09
CA ASN A 195 8.22 33.47 9.95
C ASN A 195 6.78 33.73 9.49
N SER A 196 6.26 34.95 9.68
CA SER A 196 4.90 35.30 9.30
C SER A 196 4.66 35.34 7.79
N VAL A 197 5.70 35.60 7.00
CA VAL A 197 5.64 35.64 5.53
C VAL A 197 5.34 34.26 4.94
N ASN A 198 5.87 33.20 5.56
CA ASN A 198 5.69 31.81 5.09
C ASN A 198 4.57 31.09 5.87
N PHE A 199 3.59 31.82 6.40
CA PHE A 199 2.47 31.23 7.11
C PHE A 199 1.53 30.51 6.14
N GLY A 200 1.36 29.20 6.29
CA GLY A 200 0.56 28.35 5.39
C GLY A 200 -0.94 28.29 5.70
N GLY A 201 -1.44 29.14 6.60
CA GLY A 201 -2.86 29.19 7.00
C GLY A 201 -3.59 30.43 6.47
N PHE A 202 -4.91 30.48 6.66
CA PHE A 202 -5.76 31.55 6.11
C PHE A 202 -6.38 32.40 7.21
N PRO A 203 -5.79 33.56 7.57
CA PRO A 203 -6.32 34.42 8.63
C PRO A 203 -7.57 35.19 8.21
N GLY A 204 -7.84 35.32 6.90
CA GLY A 204 -8.99 36.06 6.36
C GLY A 204 -10.32 35.31 6.37
N ILE A 205 -10.36 34.05 6.84
CA ILE A 205 -11.60 33.27 6.90
C ILE A 205 -12.40 33.70 8.16
N PRO A 206 -13.60 34.30 8.02
CA PRO A 206 -14.40 34.83 9.13
C PRO A 206 -14.97 33.72 10.03
N GLU A 207 -15.10 33.98 11.34
CA GLU A 207 -15.65 33.03 12.35
C GLU A 207 -17.11 32.73 12.09
N GLY A 208 -17.52 31.48 12.30
CA GLY A 208 -18.83 30.95 11.93
C GLY A 208 -19.98 31.90 12.23
N GLY A 209 -20.87 32.07 11.26
CA GLY A 209 -21.97 33.03 11.30
C GLY A 209 -23.08 32.68 12.29
N LEU A 210 -23.54 33.71 13.00
CA LEU A 210 -24.95 33.97 13.24
C LEU A 210 -25.16 35.47 12.97
N TYR A 211 -25.83 35.80 11.86
CA TYR A 211 -26.16 37.18 11.53
C TYR A 211 -27.50 37.51 12.19
N ILE A 212 -27.48 38.27 13.28
CA ILE A 212 -28.68 38.95 13.78
C ILE A 212 -28.79 40.23 12.96
N ALA A 213 -29.78 40.28 12.06
CA ALA A 213 -30.20 41.53 11.45
C ALA A 213 -30.91 42.35 12.54
N ASN A 214 -30.20 43.31 13.14
CA ASN A 214 -30.86 44.34 13.93
C ASN A 214 -31.42 45.38 12.95
N ALA A 215 -32.72 45.60 13.05
CA ALA A 215 -33.46 46.66 12.37
C ALA A 215 -32.94 48.05 12.77
#